data_AF-A0A6P5MI49-F1
#
_entry.id   AF-A0A6P5MI49-F1
#
_cell.length_a   1.000
_cell.length_b   1.000
_cell.length_c   1.000
_cell.angle_alpha   90.00
_cell.angle_beta   90.00
_cell.angle_gamma   90.00
#
_symmetry.space_group_name_H-M   'P 1'
#
loop_
_entity.id
_entity.type
_entity.pdbx_description
1 polymer ?
#
loop_
_entity_poly.entity_id
_entity_poly.type
_entity_poly.pdbx_seq_one_letter_code
_entity_poly.pdbx_strand_id
1 'polypeptide(L)'
;MTANLIGSKYHIWDQGYRPNSRNTQPKLPLAVVTYIPTVATCTGSHRSMRAYIPKHQSLSLKNVTQLQHIKGLPLDWEEKWDTVHQLFSKVPLYNKISKQFELDFRDKGRAELRIQRSVKNFQLTLEENGKQTILQLGRVGKSKFVMDYRYPLTGYQAFCICLASIDTKLCCTV
;
A
#
# COMPACT_ATOMS: atom_id res chain seq x y z
N MET A 1 11.51 0.19 -6.51
CA MET A 1 10.11 -0.17 -6.83
C MET A 1 9.98 -0.21 -8.35
N THR A 2 9.22 -1.16 -8.89
CA THR A 2 8.90 -1.21 -10.33
C THR A 2 7.38 -1.25 -10.50
N ALA A 3 6.88 -0.73 -11.63
CA ALA A 3 5.46 -0.70 -11.96
C ALA A 3 5.25 -1.28 -13.36
N ASN A 4 4.05 -1.81 -13.62
CA ASN A 4 3.64 -2.11 -14.99
C ASN A 4 3.24 -0.82 -15.73
N LEU A 5 3.20 -0.89 -17.07
CA LEU A 5 2.95 0.27 -17.93
C LEU A 5 1.65 1.03 -17.60
N ILE A 6 0.61 0.31 -17.19
CA ILE A 6 -0.72 0.87 -16.90
C ILE A 6 -0.77 1.47 -15.47
N GLY A 7 0.21 1.14 -14.62
CA GLY A 7 0.25 1.57 -13.22
C GLY A 7 -0.77 0.84 -12.33
N SER A 8 -1.15 -0.40 -12.68
CA SER A 8 -2.07 -1.25 -11.93
C SER A 8 -1.39 -2.28 -11.03
N LYS A 9 -0.10 -2.60 -11.22
CA LYS A 9 0.66 -3.53 -10.37
C LYS A 9 2.05 -2.93 -10.09
N TYR A 10 2.43 -2.88 -8.82
CA TYR A 10 3.72 -2.39 -8.35
C TYR A 10 4.42 -3.47 -7.53
N HIS A 11 5.72 -3.66 -7.79
CA HIS A 11 6.58 -4.55 -7.04
C HIS A 11 7.59 -3.72 -6.23
N ILE A 12 7.62 -3.98 -4.92
CA ILE A 12 8.54 -3.33 -3.98
C ILE A 12 9.70 -4.27 -3.75
N TRP A 13 10.91 -3.80 -4.03
CA TRP A 13 12.13 -4.60 -3.96
C TRP A 13 13.05 -4.08 -2.85
N ASP A 14 13.93 -4.95 -2.36
CA ASP A 14 15.04 -4.55 -1.50
C ASP A 14 16.16 -3.85 -2.29
N GLN A 15 17.02 -3.09 -1.61
CA GLN A 15 18.09 -2.26 -2.20
C GLN A 15 19.06 -3.06 -3.09
N GLY A 16 19.20 -4.37 -2.88
CA GLY A 16 20.08 -5.22 -3.68
C GLY A 16 19.46 -5.81 -4.96
N TYR A 17 18.28 -5.37 -5.41
CA TYR A 17 17.63 -5.92 -6.59
C TYR A 17 18.27 -5.42 -7.89
N ARG A 18 18.62 -6.34 -8.79
CA ARG A 18 19.13 -6.06 -10.13
C ARG A 18 18.26 -6.81 -11.16
N PRO A 19 17.55 -6.12 -12.07
CA PRO A 19 16.60 -6.73 -13.01
C PRO A 19 17.20 -7.83 -13.90
N ASN A 20 18.51 -7.76 -14.17
CA ASN A 20 19.22 -8.65 -15.12
C ASN A 20 20.42 -9.37 -14.49
N SER A 21 20.46 -9.59 -13.17
CA SER A 21 21.54 -10.42 -12.61
C SER A 21 21.29 -11.90 -12.95
N ARG A 22 22.27 -12.57 -13.57
CA ARG A 22 22.35 -14.04 -13.76
C ARG A 22 22.49 -14.81 -12.44
N ASN A 23 21.83 -14.36 -11.37
CA ASN A 23 21.83 -15.06 -10.09
C ASN A 23 20.84 -16.23 -10.16
N THR A 24 21.29 -17.36 -9.63
CA THR A 24 20.61 -18.67 -9.60
C THR A 24 19.33 -18.70 -8.75
N GLN A 25 19.00 -17.62 -8.05
CA GLN A 25 17.79 -17.51 -7.23
C GLN A 25 17.07 -16.18 -7.52
N PRO A 26 15.79 -16.22 -7.93
CA PRO A 26 15.01 -15.00 -8.15
C PRO A 26 14.82 -14.26 -6.82
N LYS A 27 15.25 -12.98 -6.76
CA LYS A 27 14.94 -12.14 -5.61
C LYS A 27 13.46 -11.85 -5.56
N LEU A 28 12.85 -12.12 -4.41
CA LEU A 28 11.43 -11.96 -4.16
C LEU A 28 11.09 -10.53 -3.73
N PRO A 29 9.94 -9.97 -4.15
CA PRO A 29 9.54 -8.63 -3.76
C PRO A 29 9.18 -8.59 -2.26
N LEU A 30 9.47 -7.48 -1.59
CA LEU A 30 9.12 -7.23 -0.19
C LEU A 30 7.63 -6.95 0.01
N ALA A 31 6.97 -6.44 -1.02
CA ALA A 31 5.54 -6.20 -1.05
C ALA A 31 5.07 -6.06 -2.51
N VAL A 32 3.81 -6.36 -2.76
CA VAL A 32 3.15 -6.13 -4.06
C VAL A 32 1.91 -5.28 -3.83
N VAL A 33 1.69 -4.29 -4.69
CA VAL A 33 0.50 -3.44 -4.64
C VAL A 33 -0.25 -3.58 -5.96
N THR A 34 -1.54 -3.83 -5.90
CA THR A 34 -2.42 -3.88 -7.06
C THR A 34 -3.53 -2.84 -6.94
N TYR A 35 -3.84 -2.19 -8.05
CA TYR A 35 -4.98 -1.29 -8.20
C TYR A 35 -6.03 -1.98 -9.05
N ILE A 36 -7.28 -1.94 -8.57
CA ILE A 36 -8.42 -2.40 -9.35
C ILE A 36 -8.76 -1.26 -10.33
N PRO A 37 -8.76 -1.53 -11.67
CA PRO A 37 -9.07 -0.50 -12.65
C PRO A 37 -10.44 0.12 -12.42
N THR A 38 -10.52 1.45 -12.46
CA THR A 38 -11.77 2.16 -12.19
C THR A 38 -12.83 1.88 -13.27
N VAL A 39 -12.39 1.57 -14.50
CA VAL A 39 -13.27 1.15 -15.61
C VAL A 39 -13.99 -0.18 -15.32
N ALA A 40 -13.40 -1.06 -14.51
CA ALA A 40 -14.01 -2.33 -14.10
C ALA A 40 -14.96 -2.17 -12.91
N THR A 41 -14.83 -1.08 -12.15
CA THR A 41 -15.81 -0.69 -11.14
C THR A 41 -16.84 0.21 -11.81
N CYS A 42 -17.97 -0.35 -12.28
CA CYS A 42 -19.04 0.38 -12.99
C CYS A 42 -19.61 1.62 -12.26
N THR A 43 -19.12 1.93 -11.05
CA THR A 43 -19.48 3.09 -10.21
C THR A 43 -18.52 4.27 -10.31
N GLY A 44 -17.31 4.09 -10.87
CA GLY A 44 -16.36 5.17 -11.16
C GLY A 44 -15.90 6.06 -9.98
N SER A 45 -16.25 5.74 -8.73
CA SER A 45 -16.26 6.76 -7.68
C SER A 45 -14.96 6.93 -6.89
N HIS A 46 -14.12 5.89 -6.81
CA HIS A 46 -12.88 5.91 -6.01
C HIS A 46 -11.86 4.88 -6.48
N ARG A 47 -10.58 5.11 -6.15
CA ARG A 47 -9.50 4.13 -6.39
C ARG A 47 -9.58 3.02 -5.35
N SER A 48 -9.61 1.78 -5.80
CA SER A 48 -9.52 0.60 -4.93
C SER A 48 -8.16 -0.07 -5.12
N MET A 49 -7.52 -0.43 -4.01
CA MET A 49 -6.18 -1.01 -4.01
C MET A 49 -6.04 -2.14 -3.00
N ARG A 50 -5.17 -3.09 -3.30
CA ARG A 50 -4.77 -4.17 -2.43
C ARG A 50 -3.26 -4.16 -2.27
N ALA A 51 -2.78 -4.43 -1.07
CA ALA A 51 -1.35 -4.62 -0.85
C ALA A 51 -1.11 -5.98 -0.20
N TYR A 52 -0.04 -6.63 -0.62
CA TYR A 52 0.34 -7.98 -0.21
C TYR A 52 1.70 -7.91 0.45
N ILE A 53 1.79 -8.39 1.69
CA ILE A 53 3.03 -8.42 2.46
C ILE A 53 3.23 -9.79 3.11
N PRO A 54 4.46 -10.25 3.36
CA PRO A 54 4.70 -11.54 4.02
C PRO A 54 4.17 -11.57 5.47
N LYS A 55 3.52 -12.66 5.91
CA LYS A 55 3.10 -12.80 7.32
C LYS A 55 4.27 -12.97 8.27
N HIS A 56 5.27 -13.74 7.85
CA HIS A 56 6.42 -14.06 8.70
C HIS A 56 7.56 -13.06 8.48
N GLN A 57 7.34 -11.83 8.95
CA GLN A 57 8.40 -10.83 9.05
C GLN A 57 9.15 -11.05 10.36
N SER A 58 9.95 -12.11 10.43
CA SER A 58 10.86 -12.29 11.56
C SER A 58 11.89 -11.17 11.51
N LEU A 59 11.72 -10.15 12.35
CA LEU A 59 12.79 -9.26 12.78
C LEU A 59 13.79 -10.11 13.57
N SER A 60 14.61 -10.89 12.88
CA SER A 60 15.74 -11.56 13.51
C SER A 60 16.73 -10.47 13.88
N LEU A 61 16.64 -10.01 15.13
CA LEU A 61 17.57 -9.09 15.78
C LEU A 61 18.89 -9.82 16.11
N LYS A 62 19.38 -10.64 15.18
CA LYS A 62 20.66 -11.32 15.28
C LYS A 62 21.62 -10.66 14.30
N ASN A 63 22.46 -9.80 14.88
CA ASN A 63 23.69 -9.22 14.34
C ASN A 63 23.54 -7.90 13.57
N VAL A 64 24.04 -6.84 14.21
CA VAL A 64 24.14 -5.44 13.72
C VAL A 64 25.07 -5.31 12.49
N THR A 65 25.73 -6.39 12.06
CA THR A 65 26.71 -6.40 10.97
C THR A 65 26.25 -7.09 9.68
N GLN A 66 25.08 -7.74 9.67
CA GLN A 66 24.44 -8.23 8.45
C GLN A 66 23.08 -7.55 8.28
N LEU A 67 22.93 -6.76 7.21
CA LEU A 67 21.65 -6.14 6.84
C LEU A 67 20.54 -7.17 6.95
N GLN A 68 19.55 -6.89 7.79
CA GLN A 68 18.40 -7.75 8.07
C GLN A 68 17.73 -8.14 6.74
N HIS A 69 17.98 -9.36 6.27
CA HIS A 69 17.38 -9.81 5.03
C HIS A 69 15.90 -10.12 5.30
N ILE A 70 15.03 -9.13 5.09
CA ILE A 70 13.58 -9.34 5.11
C ILE A 70 13.29 -10.42 4.07
N LYS A 71 12.75 -11.56 4.50
CA LYS A 71 12.25 -12.59 3.57
C LYS A 71 11.14 -11.94 2.74
N GLY A 72 11.35 -11.86 1.43
CA GLY A 72 10.34 -11.37 0.49
C GLY A 72 9.12 -12.31 0.42
N LEU A 73 8.10 -11.88 -0.31
CA LEU A 73 6.91 -12.66 -0.63
C LEU A 73 7.31 -14.01 -1.26
N PRO A 74 6.72 -15.14 -0.86
CA PRO A 74 6.98 -16.44 -1.50
C PRO A 74 6.78 -16.40 -3.02
N LEU A 75 7.43 -17.30 -3.78
CA LEU A 75 7.28 -17.35 -5.24
C LEU A 75 5.80 -17.60 -5.64
N ASP A 76 5.13 -18.48 -4.89
CA ASP A 76 3.72 -18.88 -5.10
C ASP A 76 2.75 -18.07 -4.24
N TRP A 77 3.08 -16.80 -3.93
CA TRP A 77 2.26 -15.99 -3.02
C TRP A 77 0.83 -15.77 -3.53
N GLU A 78 0.59 -15.83 -4.85
CA GLU A 78 -0.74 -15.73 -5.46
C GLU A 78 -1.60 -16.99 -5.19
N GLU A 79 -0.97 -18.15 -4.91
CA GLU A 79 -1.65 -19.41 -4.62
C GLU A 79 -1.75 -19.68 -3.10
N LYS A 80 -0.75 -19.24 -2.32
CA LYS A 80 -0.62 -19.52 -0.88
C LYS A 80 -0.98 -18.33 0.00
N TRP A 81 -2.27 -18.01 0.06
CA TRP A 81 -2.86 -16.94 0.87
C TRP A 81 -2.53 -17.02 2.36
N ASP A 82 -2.30 -18.23 2.88
CA ASP A 82 -1.94 -18.43 4.29
C ASP A 82 -0.60 -17.83 4.70
N THR A 83 0.27 -17.56 3.72
CA THR A 83 1.63 -17.04 3.96
C THR A 83 1.73 -15.51 3.81
N VAL A 84 0.64 -14.86 3.38
CA VAL A 84 0.60 -13.44 3.02
C VAL A 84 -0.47 -12.69 3.83
N HIS A 85 -0.11 -11.53 4.37
CA HIS A 85 -1.08 -10.56 4.83
C HIS A 85 -1.59 -9.76 3.64
N GLN A 86 -2.91 -9.85 3.40
CA GLN A 86 -3.60 -9.03 2.43
C GLN A 86 -4.13 -7.78 3.13
N LEU A 87 -3.82 -6.62 2.56
CA LEU A 87 -4.33 -5.34 2.99
C LEU A 87 -5.37 -4.85 1.98
N PHE A 88 -6.50 -4.38 2.49
CA PHE A 88 -7.65 -3.96 1.71
C PHE A 88 -7.86 -2.45 1.85
N SER A 89 -8.11 -1.75 0.74
CA SER A 89 -8.50 -0.35 0.80
C SER A 89 -9.91 -0.20 1.36
N LYS A 90 -10.08 0.69 2.33
CA LYS A 90 -11.42 1.05 2.83
C LYS A 90 -12.19 1.80 1.75
N VAL A 91 -13.46 1.44 1.61
CA VAL A 91 -14.40 2.15 0.75
C VAL A 91 -14.76 3.48 1.41
N PRO A 92 -14.62 4.62 0.71
CA PRO A 92 -15.02 5.91 1.25
C PRO A 92 -16.54 5.96 1.42
N LEU A 93 -16.99 6.66 2.45
CA LEU A 93 -18.41 6.84 2.71
C LEU A 93 -18.90 8.09 1.99
N TYR A 94 -20.08 7.99 1.38
CA TYR A 94 -20.71 9.16 0.75
C TYR A 94 -21.26 10.09 1.84
N ASN A 95 -20.68 11.28 1.94
CA ASN A 95 -21.14 12.33 2.83
C ASN A 95 -22.24 13.14 2.13
N LYS A 96 -23.48 13.05 2.65
CA LYS A 96 -24.65 13.73 2.09
C LYS A 96 -24.57 15.26 2.16
N ILE A 97 -23.80 15.80 3.10
CA ILE A 97 -23.63 17.24 3.33
C ILE A 97 -22.62 17.80 2.33
N SER A 98 -21.42 17.20 2.24
CA SER A 98 -20.40 17.62 1.27
C SER A 98 -20.64 17.12 -0.15
N LYS A 99 -21.61 16.21 -0.35
CA LYS A 99 -21.95 15.53 -1.61
C LYS A 99 -20.77 14.76 -2.22
N GLN A 100 -19.88 14.24 -1.38
CA GLN A 100 -18.63 13.64 -1.83
C GLN A 100 -18.30 12.35 -1.06
N PHE A 101 -17.49 11.50 -1.68
CA PHE A 101 -16.91 10.32 -1.05
C PHE A 101 -15.71 10.73 -0.19
N GLU A 102 -15.81 10.50 1.11
CA GLU A 102 -14.79 10.90 2.09
C GLU A 102 -14.41 9.70 2.99
N LEU A 103 -13.13 9.64 3.36
CA LEU A 103 -12.62 8.70 4.38
C LEU A 103 -12.54 9.44 5.71
N ASP A 104 -12.78 8.70 6.79
CA ASP A 104 -12.68 9.25 8.13
C ASP A 104 -11.23 9.22 8.63
N PHE A 105 -10.59 10.39 8.63
CA PHE A 105 -9.25 10.62 9.17
C PHE A 105 -9.27 11.17 10.60
N ARG A 106 -10.38 11.00 11.35
CA ARG A 106 -10.46 11.38 12.76
C ARG A 106 -9.46 10.57 13.59
N ASP A 107 -8.24 11.09 13.69
CA ASP A 107 -7.24 10.59 14.61
C ASP A 107 -7.69 10.90 16.05
N LYS A 108 -7.90 9.84 16.84
CA LYS A 108 -8.20 9.92 18.28
C LYS A 108 -6.97 10.37 19.11
N GLY A 109 -6.30 11.47 18.75
CA GLY A 109 -5.22 12.01 19.60
C GLY A 109 -4.15 12.87 18.96
N ARG A 110 -4.21 13.21 17.66
CA ARG A 110 -3.32 14.24 17.08
C ARG A 110 -4.11 15.52 16.85
N ALA A 111 -3.52 16.64 17.26
CA ALA A 111 -4.03 17.96 16.95
C ALA A 111 -4.37 18.05 15.46
N GLU A 112 -5.55 18.59 15.19
CA GLU A 112 -6.32 18.71 13.95
C GLU A 112 -5.49 18.89 12.66
N LEU A 113 -4.87 17.80 12.16
CA LEU A 113 -4.29 17.80 10.82
C LEU A 113 -5.46 17.87 9.83
N ARG A 114 -5.66 19.05 9.24
CA ARG A 114 -6.72 19.29 8.25
C ARG A 114 -6.39 18.54 6.96
N ILE A 115 -6.79 17.27 6.89
CA ILE A 115 -6.67 16.46 5.69
C ILE A 115 -7.50 17.09 4.57
N GLN A 116 -6.80 17.48 3.51
CA GLN A 116 -7.37 18.01 2.29
C GLN A 116 -7.86 16.87 1.40
N ARG A 117 -8.87 17.17 0.59
CA ARG A 117 -9.43 16.21 -0.37
C ARG A 117 -8.41 15.83 -1.43
N SER A 118 -8.31 14.54 -1.72
CA SER A 118 -7.47 14.03 -2.80
C SER A 118 -7.83 12.59 -3.16
N VAL A 119 -7.77 12.25 -4.44
CA VAL A 119 -7.82 10.86 -4.94
C VAL A 119 -6.64 10.00 -4.48
N LYS A 120 -5.60 10.64 -3.91
CA LYS A 120 -4.42 9.98 -3.34
C LYS A 120 -4.63 9.58 -1.87
N ASN A 121 -5.71 10.06 -1.24
CA ASN A 121 -6.03 9.70 0.13
C ASN A 121 -6.55 8.27 0.18
N PHE A 122 -6.00 7.46 1.08
CA PHE A 122 -6.47 6.08 1.27
C PHE A 122 -6.23 5.60 2.70
N GLN A 123 -6.94 4.56 3.06
CA GLN A 123 -6.74 3.79 4.29
C GLN A 123 -6.73 2.30 3.92
N LEU A 124 -5.75 1.55 4.44
CA LEU A 124 -5.64 0.11 4.30
C LEU A 124 -5.90 -0.60 5.62
N THR A 125 -6.61 -1.72 5.57
CA THR A 125 -6.95 -2.57 6.72
C THR A 125 -6.51 -4.01 6.45
N LEU A 126 -6.20 -4.77 7.51
CA LEU A 126 -5.79 -6.18 7.38
C LEU A 126 -6.94 -7.11 7.03
N GLU A 127 -8.15 -6.69 7.37
CA GLU A 127 -9.40 -7.40 7.10
C GLU A 127 -10.24 -6.57 6.14
N GLU A 128 -10.99 -7.23 5.28
CA GLU A 128 -12.00 -6.58 4.45
C GLU A 128 -13.05 -5.93 5.38
N ASN A 129 -13.24 -4.61 5.24
CA ASN A 129 -14.08 -3.80 6.13
C ASN A 129 -13.63 -3.73 7.61
N GLY A 130 -12.34 -4.03 7.87
CA GLY A 130 -11.77 -3.90 9.20
C GLY A 130 -11.85 -2.47 9.77
N LYS A 131 -11.93 -2.36 11.10
CA LYS A 131 -11.93 -1.05 11.79
C LYS A 131 -10.53 -0.49 11.94
N GLN A 132 -9.52 -1.35 12.12
CA GLN A 132 -8.15 -0.95 12.39
C GLN A 132 -7.40 -0.62 11.10
N THR A 133 -7.07 0.66 10.93
CA THR A 133 -6.23 1.13 9.84
C THR A 133 -4.77 0.75 10.09
N ILE A 134 -4.16 0.05 9.13
CA ILE A 134 -2.76 -0.37 9.13
C ILE A 134 -1.87 0.64 8.42
N LEU A 135 -2.35 1.23 7.33
CA LEU A 135 -1.67 2.30 6.60
C LEU A 135 -2.68 3.36 6.20
N GLN A 136 -2.40 4.62 6.46
CA GLN A 136 -3.16 5.73 5.92
C GLN A 136 -2.25 6.76 5.28
N LEU A 137 -2.73 7.33 4.18
CA LEU A 137 -2.12 8.48 3.52
C LEU A 137 -3.18 9.57 3.40
N GLY A 138 -2.87 10.75 3.91
CA GLY A 138 -3.71 11.93 3.82
C GLY A 138 -2.94 13.13 3.28
N ARG A 139 -3.51 13.85 2.30
CA ARG A 139 -2.94 15.10 1.81
C ARG A 139 -3.16 16.21 2.83
N VAL A 140 -2.11 16.97 3.18
CA VAL A 140 -2.20 18.14 4.08
C VAL A 140 -1.81 19.46 3.40
N GLY A 141 -1.29 19.39 2.17
CA GLY A 141 -0.99 20.57 1.35
C GLY A 141 -0.71 20.20 -0.11
N LYS A 142 -0.24 21.16 -0.92
CA LYS A 142 -0.05 20.97 -2.38
C LYS A 142 0.77 19.73 -2.73
N SER A 143 1.92 19.57 -2.07
CA SER A 143 2.84 18.42 -2.23
C SER A 143 3.24 17.83 -0.88
N LYS A 144 2.38 18.01 0.14
CA LYS A 144 2.63 17.54 1.51
C LYS A 144 1.58 16.49 1.86
N PHE A 145 2.05 15.35 2.35
CA PHE A 145 1.22 14.23 2.77
C PHE A 145 1.65 13.79 4.16
N VAL A 146 0.70 13.35 4.97
CA VAL A 146 0.94 12.64 6.22
C VAL A 146 0.69 11.16 5.98
N MET A 147 1.62 10.34 6.47
CA MET A 147 1.56 8.88 6.39
C MET A 147 1.63 8.34 7.82
N ASP A 148 0.65 7.54 8.20
CA ASP A 148 0.72 6.73 9.42
C ASP A 148 0.66 5.26 9.05
N TYR A 149 1.58 4.49 9.63
CA TYR A 149 1.65 3.06 9.43
C TYR A 149 1.73 2.35 10.78
N ARG A 150 1.27 1.10 10.80
CA ARG A 150 1.31 0.21 11.94
C ARG A 150 1.87 -1.15 11.51
N TYR A 151 2.24 -1.96 12.49
CA TYR A 151 2.47 -3.39 12.27
C TYR A 151 1.28 -3.98 11.49
N PRO A 152 1.49 -4.85 10.48
CA PRO A 152 2.74 -5.53 10.10
C PRO A 152 3.65 -4.81 9.09
N LEU A 153 3.44 -3.52 8.80
CA LEU A 153 4.29 -2.83 7.81
C LEU A 153 5.60 -2.31 8.42
N THR A 154 6.68 -2.47 7.67
CA THR A 154 7.90 -1.66 7.87
C THR A 154 7.71 -0.27 7.29
N GLY A 155 8.47 0.71 7.81
CA GLY A 155 8.46 2.07 7.27
C GLY A 155 8.81 2.12 5.78
N TYR A 156 9.73 1.26 5.32
CA TYR A 156 10.08 1.16 3.89
C TYR A 156 8.91 0.63 3.04
N GLN A 157 8.26 -0.47 3.44
CA GLN A 157 7.09 -0.99 2.75
C GLN A 157 5.96 0.05 2.71
N ALA A 158 5.63 0.65 3.85
CA ALA A 158 4.60 1.68 3.95
C ALA A 158 4.89 2.86 3.01
N PHE A 159 6.13 3.38 3.04
CA PHE A 159 6.54 4.48 2.19
C PHE A 159 6.43 4.14 0.69
N CYS A 160 6.90 2.97 0.27
CA CYS A 160 6.77 2.54 -1.12
C CYS A 160 5.31 2.36 -1.56
N ILE A 161 4.44 1.82 -0.69
CA ILE A 161 3.00 1.74 -0.98
C ILE A 161 2.39 3.14 -1.18
N CYS A 162 2.77 4.11 -0.34
CA CYS A 162 2.32 5.49 -0.49
C CYS A 162 2.84 6.14 -1.78
N LEU A 163 4.10 5.92 -2.16
CA LEU A 163 4.64 6.38 -3.43
C LEU A 163 3.88 5.79 -4.62
N ALA A 164 3.59 4.47 -4.57
CA ALA A 164 2.78 3.81 -5.58
C ALA A 164 1.42 4.48 -5.72
N SER A 165 0.80 4.98 -4.64
CA SER A 165 -0.48 5.72 -4.68
C SER A 165 -0.39 7.13 -5.26
N ILE A 166 0.71 7.84 -4.98
CA ILE A 166 0.95 9.20 -5.48
C ILE A 166 1.16 9.24 -6.99
N ASP A 167 1.71 8.15 -7.55
CA ASP A 167 1.97 8.00 -8.98
C ASP A 167 0.71 8.16 -9.86
N THR A 168 0.89 8.67 -11.07
CA THR A 168 -0.17 8.79 -12.08
C THR A 168 -0.49 7.41 -12.64
N LYS A 169 -1.77 7.02 -12.62
CA LYS A 169 -2.21 5.67 -12.99
C LYS A 169 -3.19 5.73 -14.13
N LEU A 170 -2.83 5.14 -15.26
CA LEU A 170 -3.72 5.01 -16.42
C LEU A 170 -4.90 4.07 -16.11
N CYS A 171 -4.73 3.06 -15.24
CA CYS A 171 -5.86 2.19 -14.86
C CYS A 171 -6.96 2.91 -14.05
N CYS A 172 -6.68 4.10 -13.54
CA CYS A 172 -7.60 4.89 -12.72
C CYS A 172 -7.95 6.24 -13.36
N THR A 173 -7.58 6.47 -14.61
CA THR A 173 -8.11 7.57 -15.41
C THR A 173 -9.40 7.10 -16.05
N VAL A 174 -10.50 7.77 -15.71
CA VAL A 174 -11.76 7.73 -16.48
C VAL A 174 -11.76 8.94 -17.39
#